data_AF-A0A8H3BIS6-F1
#
_entry.id   AF-A0A8H3BIS6-F1
#
_cell.length_a   1.000
_cell.length_b   1.000
_cell.length_c   1.000
_cell.angle_alpha   90.00
_cell.angle_beta   90.00
_cell.angle_gamma   90.00
#
_symmetry.space_group_name_H-M   'P 1'
#
loop_
_entity.id
_entity.type
_entity.pdbx_description
1 polymer ?
#
loop_
_entity_poly.entity_id
_entity_poly.type
_entity_poly.pdbx_seq_one_letter_code
_entity_poly.pdbx_strand_id
1 'polypeptide(L)'
;MSTRAVVISHLISTAQRNGRGPKIGGTLASVFLDKIIPWTNSCSSENLHIYNNYWNDVTGHALDADTGSRVLMQDNLFNAVRTPSTSDSTETVFAPTSSSMNAQYSSVISRNCVSNTL
;
A
#
# COMPACT_ATOMS: atom_id res chain seq x y z
N MET A 1 -7.61 -0.28 -20.16
CA MET A 1 -6.68 -0.93 -19.21
C MET A 1 -7.49 -1.46 -18.05
N SER A 2 -7.52 -2.77 -17.83
CA SER A 2 -8.28 -3.40 -16.74
C SER A 2 -7.39 -3.37 -15.49
N THR A 3 -7.72 -2.50 -14.53
CA THR A 3 -6.96 -2.39 -13.27
C THR A 3 -7.46 -3.47 -12.31
N ARG A 4 -6.56 -4.36 -11.88
CA ARG A 4 -6.87 -5.37 -10.86
C ARG A 4 -6.73 -4.71 -9.49
N ALA A 5 -7.82 -4.64 -8.73
CA ALA A 5 -7.77 -4.26 -7.32
C ALA A 5 -7.53 -5.51 -6.48
N VAL A 6 -6.47 -5.51 -5.68
CA VAL A 6 -6.19 -6.59 -4.73
C VAL A 6 -6.58 -6.10 -3.34
N VAL A 7 -7.46 -6.86 -2.69
CA VAL A 7 -7.95 -6.57 -1.35
C VAL A 7 -7.18 -7.45 -0.37
N ILE A 8 -6.49 -6.82 0.58
CA ILE A 8 -5.75 -7.53 1.63
C ILE A 8 -6.48 -7.28 2.95
N SER A 9 -7.27 -8.27 3.35
CA SER A 9 -7.85 -8.36 4.68
C SER A 9 -7.46 -9.69 5.31
N HIS A 10 -7.17 -9.67 6.61
CA HIS A 10 -6.77 -10.84 7.40
C HIS A 10 -5.37 -11.40 7.12
N LEU A 11 -4.39 -10.56 6.78
CA LEU A 11 -3.00 -10.99 6.89
C LEU A 11 -2.63 -11.02 8.37
N ILE A 12 -2.76 -12.19 9.00
CA ILE A 12 -2.28 -12.44 10.36
C ILE A 12 -0.75 -12.37 10.31
N SER A 13 -0.21 -11.27 10.85
CA SER A 13 1.19 -11.04 11.23
C SER A 13 2.12 -12.24 10.99
N THR A 14 2.81 -12.26 9.85
CA THR A 14 3.99 -13.10 9.68
C THR A 14 5.20 -12.26 10.04
N ALA A 15 5.57 -12.23 11.32
CA ALA A 15 6.91 -11.90 11.84
C ALA A 15 7.78 -11.02 10.93
N GLN A 16 7.29 -9.85 10.51
CA GLN A 16 8.02 -9.04 9.56
C GLN A 16 8.93 -8.09 10.31
N ARG A 17 10.10 -8.60 10.70
CA ARG A 17 11.01 -7.81 11.52
C ARG A 17 11.64 -6.65 10.76
N ASN A 18 11.82 -6.75 9.42
CA ASN A 18 12.76 -5.89 8.68
C ASN A 18 12.25 -5.24 7.37
N GLY A 19 10.99 -5.40 6.94
CA GLY A 19 10.50 -4.77 5.68
C GLY A 19 9.62 -5.64 4.78
N ARG A 20 8.91 -5.00 3.83
CA ARG A 20 8.23 -5.60 2.65
C ARG A 20 6.97 -6.47 2.89
N GLY A 21 6.05 -5.98 3.72
CA GLY A 21 4.86 -6.73 4.15
C GLY A 21 3.62 -5.89 4.08
N PRO A 22 3.25 -5.46 2.86
CA PRO A 22 3.81 -5.88 1.56
C PRO A 22 4.83 -4.89 0.94
N LYS A 23 5.57 -5.34 -0.09
CA LYS A 23 6.15 -4.45 -1.12
C LYS A 23 5.23 -4.41 -2.35
N ILE A 24 4.87 -3.22 -2.84
CA ILE A 24 3.84 -3.03 -3.88
C ILE A 24 4.35 -2.08 -4.96
N GLY A 25 4.01 -2.33 -6.23
CA GLY A 25 4.49 -1.55 -7.36
C GLY A 25 5.93 -1.90 -7.77
N GLY A 26 6.50 -1.03 -8.58
CA GLY A 26 7.81 -1.20 -9.21
C GLY A 26 7.71 -1.37 -10.72
N THR A 27 8.78 -1.02 -11.41
CA THR A 27 8.88 -1.20 -12.87
C THR A 27 9.01 -2.69 -13.16
N LEU A 28 8.13 -3.24 -14.00
CA LEU A 28 8.35 -4.56 -14.58
C LEU A 28 9.60 -4.49 -15.46
N ALA A 29 10.75 -4.90 -14.94
CA ALA A 29 11.90 -5.25 -15.75
C ALA A 29 11.61 -6.60 -16.42
N SER A 30 10.80 -6.62 -17.48
CA SER A 30 10.66 -7.81 -18.31
C SER A 30 11.95 -8.01 -19.09
N VAL A 31 12.81 -8.92 -18.61
CA VAL A 31 14.19 -9.23 -19.04
C VAL A 31 14.40 -9.52 -20.56
N PHE A 32 13.42 -9.37 -21.45
CA PHE A 32 13.57 -9.69 -22.87
C PHE A 32 12.98 -8.68 -23.88
N LEU A 33 12.28 -7.62 -23.45
CA LEU A 33 11.60 -6.70 -24.39
C LEU A 33 12.16 -5.26 -24.39
N ASP A 34 13.10 -4.95 -23.51
CA ASP A 34 13.60 -3.59 -23.22
C ASP A 34 14.40 -2.91 -24.36
N LYS A 35 14.62 -3.59 -25.50
CA LYS A 35 15.41 -3.05 -26.62
C LYS A 35 14.62 -2.67 -27.88
N ILE A 36 13.32 -2.99 -27.97
CA ILE A 36 12.58 -2.89 -29.25
C ILE A 36 11.54 -1.75 -29.24
N ILE A 37 11.07 -1.28 -28.08
CA ILE A 37 10.07 -0.20 -27.98
C ILE A 37 10.64 0.96 -27.14
N PRO A 38 10.61 2.21 -27.61
CA PRO A 38 11.02 3.36 -26.81
C PRO A 38 10.17 3.46 -25.55
N TRP A 39 10.87 3.41 -24.42
CA TRP A 39 10.43 3.54 -23.03
C TRP A 39 9.16 4.39 -22.85
N THR A 40 8.00 3.72 -22.79
CA THR A 40 6.87 4.26 -22.04
C THR A 40 6.85 3.52 -20.71
N ASN A 41 7.01 4.26 -19.62
CA ASN A 41 6.90 3.82 -18.22
C ASN A 41 5.54 3.16 -17.97
N SER A 42 5.30 1.97 -18.51
CA SER A 42 4.07 1.21 -18.30
C SER A 42 4.22 0.43 -17.00
N CYS A 43 4.41 1.18 -15.90
CA CYS A 43 4.15 0.69 -14.56
C CYS A 43 2.69 0.28 -14.55
N SER A 44 2.41 -1.01 -14.52
CA SER A 44 1.05 -1.51 -14.26
C SER A 44 0.60 -0.89 -12.94
N SER A 45 -0.47 -0.10 -12.98
CA SER A 45 -0.98 0.50 -11.75
C SER A 45 -1.64 -0.58 -10.89
N GLU A 46 -1.16 -0.71 -9.66
CA GLU A 46 -1.67 -1.67 -8.68
C GLU A 46 -2.49 -0.91 -7.65
N ASN A 47 -3.80 -1.20 -7.59
CA ASN A 47 -4.66 -0.68 -6.54
C ASN A 47 -4.75 -1.71 -5.41
N LEU A 48 -4.41 -1.28 -4.20
CA LEU A 48 -4.46 -2.11 -3.00
C LEU A 48 -5.34 -1.48 -1.93
N HIS A 49 -6.21 -2.30 -1.34
CA HIS A 49 -6.95 -1.91 -0.15
C HIS A 49 -6.52 -2.80 1.01
N ILE A 50 -5.74 -2.22 1.93
CA ILE A 50 -5.23 -2.88 3.13
C ILE A 50 -6.09 -2.44 4.32
N TYR A 51 -6.89 -3.35 4.85
CA TYR A 51 -7.76 -3.03 5.98
C TYR A 51 -7.82 -4.12 7.06
N ASN A 52 -7.99 -3.71 8.32
CA ASN A 52 -8.13 -4.60 9.48
C ASN A 52 -7.00 -5.62 9.67
N ASN A 53 -5.75 -5.21 9.42
CA ASN A 53 -4.57 -6.02 9.67
C ASN A 53 -3.90 -5.63 10.99
N TYR A 54 -3.17 -6.58 11.57
CA TYR A 54 -2.37 -6.38 12.77
C TYR A 54 -0.89 -6.56 12.44
N TRP A 55 -0.12 -5.48 12.59
CA TRP A 55 1.34 -5.51 12.52
C TRP A 55 1.92 -5.44 13.91
N ASN A 56 2.85 -6.35 14.20
CA ASN A 56 3.47 -6.47 15.51
C ASN A 56 4.98 -6.60 15.38
N ASP A 57 5.71 -5.82 16.18
CA ASP A 57 7.17 -5.93 16.33
C ASP A 57 7.93 -5.82 14.98
N VAL A 58 7.65 -4.72 14.27
CA VAL A 58 8.30 -4.40 12.98
C VAL A 58 9.40 -3.39 13.24
N THR A 59 10.64 -3.89 13.35
CA THR A 59 11.83 -3.06 13.61
C THR A 59 12.34 -2.30 12.38
N GLY A 60 11.87 -2.66 11.18
CA GLY A 60 12.13 -1.98 9.91
C GLY A 60 10.96 -1.07 9.50
N HIS A 61 10.42 -1.34 8.30
CA HIS A 61 9.18 -0.74 7.81
C HIS A 61 8.11 -1.82 7.55
N ALA A 62 6.82 -1.47 7.59
CA ALA A 62 5.73 -2.41 7.30
C ALA A 62 5.38 -2.41 5.80
N LEU A 63 4.87 -1.29 5.28
CA LEU A 63 4.60 -1.07 3.86
C LEU A 63 5.82 -0.49 3.13
N ASP A 64 6.13 -1.04 1.96
CA ASP A 64 7.13 -0.58 0.99
C ASP A 64 6.41 -0.36 -0.35
N ALA A 65 5.88 0.83 -0.58
CA ALA A 65 5.21 1.16 -1.84
C ALA A 65 6.22 1.73 -2.84
N ASP A 66 5.98 1.52 -4.14
CA ASP A 66 6.85 2.01 -5.21
C ASP A 66 6.00 2.52 -6.37
N THR A 67 6.66 3.01 -7.42
CA THR A 67 6.06 3.54 -8.64
C THR A 67 4.96 2.61 -9.17
N GLY A 68 3.78 3.17 -9.41
CA GLY A 68 2.61 2.42 -9.87
C GLY A 68 1.71 1.91 -8.75
N SER A 69 2.09 2.02 -7.48
CA SER A 69 1.24 1.65 -6.34
C SER A 69 0.19 2.72 -6.00
N ARG A 70 -1.01 2.27 -5.69
CA ARG A 70 -2.12 3.06 -5.14
C ARG A 70 -2.72 2.31 -3.96
N VAL A 71 -2.40 2.73 -2.74
CA VAL A 71 -2.75 1.98 -1.52
C VAL A 71 -3.73 2.78 -0.68
N LEU A 72 -4.87 2.19 -0.32
CA LEU A 72 -5.73 2.64 0.77
C LEU A 72 -5.44 1.80 2.01
N MET A 73 -5.03 2.43 3.10
CA MET A 73 -4.68 1.76 4.35
C MET A 73 -5.56 2.28 5.49
N GLN A 74 -6.50 1.47 5.97
CA GLN A 74 -7.49 1.88 6.97
C GLN A 74 -7.74 0.81 8.05
N ASP A 75 -8.15 1.23 9.24
CA ASP A 75 -8.55 0.35 10.36
C ASP A 75 -7.54 -0.72 10.75
N ASN A 76 -6.26 -0.49 10.51
CA ASN A 76 -5.23 -1.42 10.90
C ASN A 76 -4.58 -1.03 12.23
N LEU A 77 -4.00 -2.01 12.93
CA LEU A 77 -3.30 -1.81 14.20
C LEU A 77 -1.80 -2.07 14.04
N PHE A 78 -0.98 -1.08 14.40
CA PHE A 78 0.49 -1.12 14.31
C PHE A 78 1.12 -1.16 15.69
N ASN A 79 1.24 -2.34 16.32
CA ASN A 79 1.87 -2.47 17.63
C ASN A 79 3.40 -2.59 17.51
N ALA A 80 4.16 -1.70 18.13
CA ALA A 80 5.62 -1.70 18.09
C ALA A 80 6.20 -1.73 16.66
N VAL A 81 5.63 -0.90 15.77
CA VAL A 81 6.09 -0.75 14.39
C VAL A 81 6.85 0.56 14.24
N ARG A 82 8.14 0.49 13.86
CA ARG A 82 8.98 1.70 13.75
C ARG A 82 8.59 2.59 12.57
N THR A 83 8.29 1.99 11.43
CA THR A 83 7.96 2.72 10.20
C THR A 83 6.76 2.07 9.50
N PRO A 84 5.51 2.51 9.77
CA PRO A 84 4.31 1.93 9.17
C PRO A 84 4.32 1.94 7.63
N SER A 85 4.86 2.99 7.01
CA SER A 85 5.09 3.10 5.57
C SER A 85 6.41 3.80 5.31
N THR A 86 7.13 3.38 4.28
CA THR A 86 8.21 4.17 3.69
C THR A 86 7.66 5.48 3.12
N SER A 87 8.55 6.46 2.96
CA SER A 87 8.20 7.76 2.38
C SER A 87 8.96 7.92 1.06
N ASP A 88 8.55 7.22 0.01
CA ASP A 88 9.02 7.52 -1.35
C ASP A 88 8.05 8.45 -2.09
N SER A 89 8.62 9.41 -2.82
CA SER A 89 7.88 10.45 -3.56
C SER A 89 7.12 9.92 -4.78
N THR A 90 7.31 8.65 -5.13
CA THR A 90 6.67 7.95 -6.25
C THR A 90 5.44 7.14 -5.82
N GLU A 91 5.17 7.05 -4.52
CA GLU A 91 4.08 6.27 -3.94
C GLU A 91 2.75 7.05 -3.94
N THR A 92 1.63 6.34 -4.04
CA THR A 92 0.30 6.91 -3.75
C THR A 92 -0.36 6.14 -2.60
N VAL A 93 0.14 6.32 -1.37
CA VAL A 93 -0.44 5.74 -0.16
C VAL A 93 -1.37 6.76 0.52
N PHE A 94 -2.62 6.36 0.74
CA PHE A 94 -3.59 7.10 1.55
C PHE A 94 -3.88 6.36 2.84
N ALA A 95 -3.50 6.96 3.96
CA ALA A 95 -3.78 6.47 5.31
C ALA A 95 -4.47 7.61 6.10
N PRO A 96 -5.79 7.56 6.31
CA PRO A 96 -6.49 8.67 6.94
C PRO A 96 -6.16 8.74 8.43
N THR A 97 -5.90 9.95 8.92
CA THR A 97 -5.55 10.22 10.32
C THR A 97 -6.52 11.17 11.03
N SER A 98 -7.59 11.61 10.36
CA SER A 98 -8.60 12.52 10.90
C SER A 98 -10.00 12.16 10.43
N SER A 99 -11.02 12.62 11.16
CA SER A 99 -12.43 12.50 10.75
C SER A 99 -12.72 13.16 9.40
N SER A 100 -12.07 14.28 9.10
CA SER A 100 -12.19 14.97 7.81
C SER A 100 -11.60 14.15 6.66
N MET A 101 -10.45 13.51 6.84
CA MET A 101 -9.88 12.59 5.84
C MET A 101 -10.74 11.32 5.68
N ASN A 102 -11.29 10.80 6.78
CA ASN A 102 -12.18 9.64 6.75
C ASN A 102 -13.44 9.88 5.90
N ALA A 103 -13.99 11.10 5.94
CA ALA A 103 -15.20 11.46 5.21
C ALA A 103 -14.99 11.52 3.68
N GLN A 104 -13.76 11.79 3.21
CA GLN A 104 -13.43 11.95 1.79
C GLN A 104 -13.69 10.67 0.97
N TYR A 105 -13.74 9.50 1.61
CA TYR A 105 -13.89 8.21 0.96
C TYR A 105 -15.34 7.70 0.84
N SER A 106 -16.30 8.39 1.45
CA SER A 106 -17.73 8.04 1.37
C SER A 106 -18.25 7.97 -0.07
N SER A 107 -17.71 8.79 -0.97
CA SER A 107 -18.04 8.79 -2.40
C SER A 107 -17.42 7.62 -3.17
N VAL A 108 -16.40 6.96 -2.63
CA VAL A 108 -15.64 5.89 -3.30
C VAL A 108 -16.05 4.50 -2.80
N ILE A 109 -16.22 4.33 -1.48
CA ILE A 109 -16.53 3.02 -0.85
C ILE A 109 -17.88 3.00 -0.11
N SER A 110 -18.76 3.98 -0.36
CA SER A 110 -20.11 4.10 0.23
C SER A 110 -20.15 4.18 1.77
N ARG A 111 -19.01 4.47 2.40
CA ARG A 111 -18.86 4.69 3.83
C ARG A 111 -17.63 5.53 4.14
N ASN A 112 -17.56 6.08 5.33
CA ASN A 112 -16.33 6.71 5.81
C ASN A 112 -15.23 5.67 5.99
N CYS A 113 -13.98 6.07 5.73
CA CYS A 113 -12.82 5.31 6.18
C CYS A 113 -12.72 5.30 7.70
N VAL A 114 -11.88 4.40 8.20
CA VAL A 114 -11.54 4.30 9.63
C VAL A 114 -10.04 4.50 9.76
N SER A 115 -9.63 5.38 10.68
CA SER A 115 -8.21 5.66 10.89
C SER A 115 -7.47 4.42 11.40
N ASN A 116 -6.20 4.27 11.04
CA ASN A 116 -5.34 3.26 11.65
C ASN A 116 -5.01 3.63 13.09
N THR A 117 -4.68 2.62 13.91
CA THR A 117 -4.20 2.77 15.29
C THR A 117 -2.70 2.44 15.33
N LEU A 118 -1.93 3.28 16.04
CA LEU A 118 -0.49 3.12 16.27
C LEU A 118 -0.20 2.70 17.71
#